data_AF-A0ABC8VVK9-F1
#
_entry.id   AF-A0ABC8VVK9-F1
#
_cell.length_a   1.000
_cell.length_b   1.000
_cell.length_c   1.000
_cell.angle_alpha   90.00
_cell.angle_beta   90.00
_cell.angle_gamma   90.00
#
_symmetry.space_group_name_H-M   'P 1'
#
loop_
_entity.id
_entity.type
_entity.pdbx_description
1 polymer ?
#
loop_
_entity_poly.entity_id
_entity_poly.type
_entity_poly.pdbx_seq_one_letter_code
_entity_poly.pdbx_strand_id
1 'polypeptide(L)'
;MFRCKHGKAYLLDKMVNVNDGEKDERMMTTGMHTVCDIFCVACGSIVGWKYLAAVDKAQRYKVGKFLLDRAEVLAAVVGAAHTHAATATASSGDEEDDDNQQQSDDDSD
;
A
#
# COMPACT_ATOMS: atom_id res chain seq x y z
N MET A 1 -12.99 -1.29 -5.57
CA MET A 1 -11.86 -0.38 -5.88
C MET A 1 -10.70 -0.75 -4.96
N PHE A 2 -9.49 -0.94 -5.48
CA PHE A 2 -8.33 -1.33 -4.66
C PHE A 2 -7.60 -0.09 -4.10
N ARG A 3 -7.04 -0.24 -2.91
CA ARG A 3 -6.27 0.80 -2.23
C ARG A 3 -4.94 0.25 -1.71
N CYS A 4 -3.95 1.12 -1.66
CA CYS A 4 -2.62 0.91 -1.10
C CYS A 4 -2.29 2.05 -0.14
N LYS A 5 -1.09 2.06 0.44
CA LYS A 5 -0.61 3.12 1.35
C LYS A 5 -0.71 4.53 0.73
N HIS A 6 -0.63 4.66 -0.59
CA HIS A 6 -0.71 5.94 -1.31
C HIS A 6 -2.06 6.20 -2.00
N GLY A 7 -3.11 5.50 -1.58
CA GLY A 7 -4.45 5.70 -2.12
C GLY A 7 -4.80 4.74 -3.25
N LYS A 8 -5.12 5.25 -4.46
CA LYS A 8 -5.72 4.43 -5.53
C LYS A 8 -4.71 3.42 -6.10
N ALA A 9 -5.13 2.16 -6.18
CA ALA A 9 -4.35 1.09 -6.80
C ALA A 9 -5.16 0.33 -7.85
N TYR A 10 -4.47 -0.32 -8.77
CA TYR A 10 -5.07 -1.13 -9.84
C TYR A 10 -4.69 -2.60 -9.67
N LEU A 11 -5.69 -3.49 -9.69
CA LEU A 11 -5.44 -4.94 -9.73
C LEU A 11 -5.47 -5.41 -11.18
N LEU A 12 -4.36 -5.98 -11.66
CA LEU A 12 -4.15 -6.36 -13.06
C LEU A 12 -3.88 -7.87 -13.15
N ASP A 13 -4.43 -8.52 -14.17
CA ASP A 13 -4.21 -9.95 -14.41
C ASP A 13 -2.84 -10.26 -15.01
N LYS A 14 -2.30 -9.33 -15.79
CA LYS A 14 -1.00 -9.45 -16.46
C LYS A 14 -0.25 -8.13 -16.39
N MET A 15 1.05 -8.23 -16.19
CA MET A 15 1.98 -7.10 -16.22
C MET A 15 3.26 -7.52 -16.93
N VAL A 16 3.85 -6.61 -17.71
CA VAL A 16 5.09 -6.81 -18.45
C VAL A 16 6.10 -5.73 -18.06
N ASN A 17 7.37 -5.89 -18.45
CA ASN A 17 8.46 -4.96 -18.15
C ASN A 17 8.66 -4.74 -16.65
N VAL A 18 8.37 -5.77 -15.86
CA VAL A 18 8.65 -5.81 -14.43
C VAL A 18 9.40 -7.10 -14.09
N ASN A 19 10.20 -7.03 -13.03
CA ASN A 19 10.82 -8.18 -12.40
C ASN A 19 10.17 -8.41 -11.02
N ASP A 20 10.09 -9.68 -10.61
CA ASP A 20 9.58 -10.09 -9.30
C ASP A 20 10.72 -10.03 -8.27
N GLY A 21 10.46 -9.43 -7.11
CA GLY A 21 11.38 -9.34 -5.98
C GLY A 21 11.31 -10.53 -5.05
N GLU A 22 11.87 -10.36 -3.85
CA GLU A 22 11.81 -11.37 -2.81
C GLU A 22 10.38 -11.55 -2.29
N LYS A 23 10.10 -12.75 -1.79
CA LYS A 23 8.80 -13.08 -1.22
C LYS A 23 8.73 -12.54 0.21
N ASP A 24 7.60 -11.95 0.54
CA ASP A 24 7.35 -11.31 1.81
C ASP A 24 5.94 -11.63 2.32
N GLU A 25 5.80 -11.84 3.62
CA GLU A 25 4.50 -12.08 4.26
C GLU A 25 3.96 -10.77 4.82
N ARG A 26 2.83 -10.31 4.29
CA ARG A 26 2.20 -9.03 4.66
C ARG A 26 0.82 -9.24 5.24
N MET A 27 0.63 -8.71 6.45
CA MET A 27 -0.70 -8.52 7.02
C MET A 27 -1.39 -7.36 6.29
N MET A 28 -2.60 -7.58 5.78
CA MET A 28 -3.42 -6.58 5.12
C MET A 28 -4.81 -6.55 5.78
N THR A 29 -5.63 -5.57 5.45
CA THR A 29 -7.03 -5.48 5.94
C THR A 29 -7.84 -6.76 5.67
N THR A 30 -7.50 -7.49 4.61
CA THR A 30 -8.16 -8.75 4.23
C THR A 30 -7.44 -10.00 4.72
N GLY A 31 -6.54 -9.88 5.71
CA GLY A 31 -5.77 -10.98 6.29
C GLY A 31 -4.36 -11.15 5.70
N MET A 32 -3.73 -12.28 6.05
CA MET A 32 -2.34 -12.59 5.70
C MET A 32 -2.17 -13.01 4.24
N HIS A 33 -1.19 -12.40 3.57
CA HIS A 33 -0.82 -12.68 2.17
C HIS A 33 0.68 -12.87 2.03
N THR A 34 1.09 -13.78 1.15
CA THR A 34 2.47 -13.79 0.64
C THR A 34 2.49 -13.02 -0.66
N VAL A 35 3.39 -12.02 -0.76
CA VAL A 35 3.53 -11.16 -1.93
C VAL A 35 4.99 -11.07 -2.35
N CYS A 36 5.25 -10.52 -3.53
CA CYS A 36 6.59 -10.01 -3.88
C CYS A 36 6.47 -8.62 -4.49
N ASP A 37 7.40 -7.74 -4.17
CA ASP A 37 7.45 -6.42 -4.83
C ASP A 37 7.78 -6.59 -6.30
N ILE A 38 7.26 -5.69 -7.13
CA ILE A 38 7.56 -5.65 -8.57
C ILE A 38 8.28 -4.35 -8.89
N PHE A 39 9.35 -4.46 -9.66
CA PHE A 39 10.18 -3.33 -10.04
C PHE A 39 10.26 -3.20 -11.55
N CYS A 40 10.21 -1.95 -12.02
CA CYS A 40 10.29 -1.62 -13.43
C CYS A 40 11.66 -2.03 -14.00
N VAL A 41 11.67 -2.76 -15.13
CA VAL A 41 12.90 -3.19 -15.79
C VAL A 41 13.76 -2.01 -16.26
N ALA A 42 13.14 -0.88 -16.62
CA ALA A 42 13.85 0.26 -17.19
C ALA A 42 14.51 1.15 -16.13
N CYS A 43 13.83 1.44 -15.02
CA CYS A 43 14.31 2.38 -14.00
C CYS A 43 14.61 1.75 -12.63
N GLY A 44 14.27 0.48 -12.42
CA GLY A 44 14.48 -0.23 -11.15
C GLY A 44 13.56 0.18 -10.01
N SER A 45 12.71 1.20 -10.18
CA SER A 45 11.78 1.65 -9.14
C SER A 45 10.71 0.59 -8.86
N ILE A 46 10.32 0.47 -7.59
CA ILE A 46 9.16 -0.33 -7.18
C ILE A 46 7.90 0.35 -7.68
N VAL A 47 7.03 -0.40 -8.34
CA VAL A 47 5.77 0.12 -8.90
C VAL A 47 4.53 -0.53 -8.29
N GLY A 48 4.72 -1.53 -7.43
CA GLY A 48 3.65 -2.27 -6.78
C GLY A 48 4.11 -3.62 -6.23
N TRP A 49 3.19 -4.58 -6.16
CA TRP A 49 3.49 -5.96 -5.75
C TRP A 49 2.57 -6.98 -6.43
N LYS A 50 2.96 -8.26 -6.39
CA LYS A 50 2.20 -9.40 -6.90
C LYS A 50 1.77 -10.30 -5.76
N TYR A 51 0.53 -10.78 -5.81
CA TYR A 51 0.02 -11.74 -4.82
C TYR A 51 0.46 -13.15 -5.18
N LEU A 52 1.22 -13.80 -4.31
CA LEU A 52 1.71 -15.17 -4.50
C LEU A 52 0.82 -16.19 -3.77
N ALA A 53 0.33 -15.84 -2.58
CA ALA A 53 -0.59 -16.66 -1.81
C ALA A 53 -1.50 -15.80 -0.93
N ALA A 54 -2.65 -16.36 -0.56
CA ALA A 54 -3.57 -15.79 0.41
C ALA A 54 -4.04 -16.91 1.35
N VAL A 55 -4.03 -16.64 2.65
CA VAL A 55 -4.52 -17.59 3.66
C VAL A 55 -6.05 -17.71 3.58
N ASP A 56 -6.74 -16.58 3.46
CA ASP A 56 -8.19 -16.55 3.30
C ASP A 56 -8.60 -16.97 1.88
N LYS A 57 -9.47 -17.97 1.80
CA LYS A 57 -10.03 -18.48 0.54
C LYS A 57 -10.80 -17.39 -0.21
N ALA A 58 -11.46 -16.47 0.48
CA ALA A 58 -12.20 -15.38 -0.14
C ALA A 58 -11.27 -14.37 -0.87
N GLN A 59 -9.96 -14.36 -0.56
CA GLN A 59 -8.98 -13.48 -1.19
C GLN A 59 -8.18 -14.15 -2.32
N ARG A 60 -8.40 -15.45 -2.59
CA ARG A 60 -7.66 -16.20 -3.62
C ARG A 60 -7.81 -15.65 -5.03
N TYR A 61 -8.87 -14.88 -5.30
CA TYR A 61 -9.04 -14.19 -6.58
C TYR A 61 -7.90 -13.19 -6.88
N LYS A 62 -7.13 -12.76 -5.88
CA LYS A 62 -5.96 -11.88 -6.05
C LYS A 62 -4.71 -12.65 -6.46
N VAL A 63 -4.62 -13.95 -6.16
CA VAL A 63 -3.40 -14.74 -6.38
C VAL A 63 -3.05 -14.78 -7.86
N GLY A 64 -1.77 -14.53 -8.17
CA GLY A 64 -1.25 -14.40 -9.52
C GLY A 64 -1.44 -13.01 -10.14
N LYS A 65 -2.19 -12.11 -9.49
CA LYS A 65 -2.46 -10.75 -9.98
C LYS A 65 -1.50 -9.73 -9.38
N PHE A 66 -1.39 -8.60 -10.06
CA PHE A 66 -0.49 -7.50 -9.75
C PHE A 66 -1.29 -6.33 -9.18
N LEU A 67 -0.86 -5.79 -8.05
CA LEU A 67 -1.35 -4.53 -7.53
C LEU A 67 -0.39 -3.42 -7.91
N LEU A 68 -0.83 -2.50 -8.77
CA LEU A 68 -0.06 -1.34 -9.20
C LEU A 68 -0.40 -0.13 -8.31
N ASP A 69 0.61 0.46 -7.70
CA ASP A 69 0.48 1.69 -6.93
C ASP A 69 0.62 2.90 -7.86
N ARG A 70 -0.48 3.65 -8.02
CA ARG A 70 -0.52 4.80 -8.94
C ARG A 70 0.47 5.89 -8.53
N ALA A 71 0.69 6.11 -7.24
CA ALA A 71 1.55 7.18 -6.77
C ALA A 71 3.02 6.85 -7.06
N GLU A 72 3.44 5.61 -6.79
CA GLU A 72 4.81 5.14 -7.05
C GLU A 72 5.15 5.20 -8.54
N VAL A 73 4.21 4.78 -9.41
CA VAL A 73 4.40 4.86 -10.87
C VAL A 73 4.59 6.30 -11.32
N LEU A 74 3.78 7.24 -10.81
CA LEU A 74 3.91 8.65 -11.16
C LEU A 74 5.20 9.26 -10.63
N ALA A 75 5.61 8.90 -9.41
CA ALA A 75 6.86 9.36 -8.82
C ALA A 75 8.07 8.91 -9.67
N ALA A 76 8.07 7.64 -10.13
CA ALA A 76 9.11 7.10 -11.00
C ALA A 76 9.22 7.83 -12.35
N VAL A 77 8.10 8.34 -12.89
CA VAL A 77 8.09 9.08 -14.17
C VAL A 77 8.56 10.52 -14.01
N VAL A 78 8.22 11.16 -12.89
CA VAL A 78 8.49 12.60 -12.67
C VAL A 78 9.86 12.82 -12.01
N GLY A 79 10.61 11.76 -11.70
CA GLY A 79 11.95 11.85 -11.09
C GLY A 79 11.91 12.32 -9.63
N ALA A 80 10.73 12.30 -8.99
CA ALA A 80 10.58 12.57 -7.58
C ALA A 80 10.93 11.29 -6.81
N ALA A 81 12.23 11.04 -6.62
CA ALA A 81 12.70 9.89 -5.86
C ALA A 81 12.26 10.03 -4.39
N HIS A 82 11.30 9.22 -3.96
CA HIS A 82 11.14 8.93 -2.54
C HIS A 82 12.25 7.95 -2.13
N THR A 83 13.18 8.41 -1.31
CA THR A 83 14.18 7.56 -0.65
C THR A 83 13.46 6.49 0.16
N HIS A 84 13.86 5.23 0.00
CA HIS A 84 13.44 4.14 0.88
C HIS A 84 13.83 4.48 2.32
N ALA A 85 12.88 4.94 3.12
CA ALA A 85 12.97 4.70 4.55
C ALA A 85 12.84 3.18 4.71
N ALA A 86 13.93 2.51 5.07
CA ALA A 86 13.89 1.16 5.59
C ALA A 86 12.81 1.15 6.69
N THR A 87 11.66 0.53 6.41
CA THR A 87 10.60 0.46 7.39
C THR A 87 10.97 -0.67 8.35
N ALA A 88 11.75 -0.32 9.37
CA ALA A 88 11.59 -0.94 10.67
C ALA A 88 10.10 -0.88 11.03
N THR A 89 9.50 -2.04 11.28
CA THR A 89 8.27 -2.25 12.07
C THR A 89 7.37 -1.02 12.23
N ALA A 90 6.37 -0.85 11.36
CA ALA A 90 5.29 0.09 11.59
C ALA A 90 4.07 -0.65 12.15
N SER A 91 4.00 -0.73 13.48
CA SER A 91 2.74 -0.75 14.20
C SER A 91 1.97 0.53 13.87
N SER A 92 0.69 0.42 13.56
CA SER A 92 -0.28 1.52 13.66
C SER A 92 -1.48 0.88 14.36
N GLY A 93 -1.87 1.23 15.59
CA GLY A 93 -1.79 2.54 16.22
C GLY A 93 -3.09 3.26 15.88
N ASP A 94 -4.16 2.88 16.56
CA ASP A 94 -5.47 3.52 16.46
C ASP A 94 -5.36 4.93 17.06
N GLU A 95 -5.64 5.96 16.26
CA GLU A 95 -5.90 7.30 16.78
C GLU A 95 -7.41 7.41 17.06
N GLU A 96 -7.75 7.47 18.34
CA GLU A 96 -9.05 7.88 18.85
C GLU A 96 -9.15 9.41 18.72
N ASP A 97 -10.05 9.91 17.88
CA ASP A 97 -10.46 11.32 17.91
C ASP A 97 -11.54 11.49 19.01
N ASP A 98 -11.09 11.87 20.20
CA ASP A 98 -11.87 12.44 21.30
C ASP A 98 -11.96 13.97 21.12
N ASP A 99 -12.99 14.45 20.43
CA ASP A 99 -13.30 15.89 20.36
C ASP A 99 -14.10 16.32 21.59
N ASN A 100 -13.36 16.50 22.70
CA ASN A 100 -13.80 17.24 23.88
C ASN A 100 -13.77 18.75 23.58
N GLN A 101 -14.92 19.36 23.28
CA GLN A 101 -15.06 20.83 23.29
C GLN A 101 -15.56 21.30 24.65
N GLN A 102 -14.65 21.91 25.41
CA GLN A 102 -14.94 22.63 26.63
C GLN A 102 -14.36 24.04 26.56
N GLN A 103 -15.24 25.04 26.72
CA GLN A 103 -15.03 26.40 27.28
C GLN A 103 -16.37 27.14 27.07
N SER A 104 -17.14 27.59 28.08
CA SER A 104 -16.81 28.55 29.16
C SER A 104 -16.29 29.87 28.54
N ASP A 105 -16.84 31.07 28.71
CA ASP A 105 -17.62 31.70 29.76
C ASP A 105 -18.34 32.97 29.21
N ASP A 106 -19.29 33.47 30.00
CA ASP A 106 -19.59 34.89 30.28
C ASP A 106 -20.33 35.87 29.33
N ASP A 107 -21.19 36.63 30.03
CA ASP A 107 -21.72 37.99 29.82
C ASP A 107 -22.98 38.34 28.97
N SER A 108 -24.04 38.66 29.73
CA SER A 108 -24.85 39.92 29.70
C SER A 108 -25.93 40.17 28.62
N ASP A 109 -27.23 40.07 28.99
CA ASP A 109 -28.20 41.16 29.32
C ASP A 109 -29.59 40.55 29.62
#